data_AF-A0A932CUX2-F1
#
_entry.id   AF-A0A932CUX2-F1
#
_cell.length_a   1.000
_cell.length_b   1.000
_cell.length_c   1.000
_cell.angle_alpha   90.00
_cell.angle_beta   90.00
_cell.angle_gamma   90.00
#
_symmetry.space_group_name_H-M   'P 1'
#
loop_
_entity.id
_entity.type
_entity.pdbx_description
1 polymer ?
#
loop_
_entity_poly.entity_id
_entity_poly.type
_entity_poly.pdbx_seq_one_letter_code
_entity_poly.pdbx_strand_id
1 'polypeptide(L)'
;MGSVRYFTVEEANDLVPQLSMLMGEQMKLLVAIEEHVRALSSLIGPIDEASARPSEADPPIVREKKEALAQAVHAYREGWSKIEETGALIKDPRLGLLDFYGRVNGETVFLCWQYGEPEIGYFHSVDTGYAARKPLPTLSAVPALN
;
A
#
# COMPACT_ATOMS: atom_id res chain seq x y z
N MET A 1 14.17 14.44 -12.80
CA MET A 1 12.95 14.84 -12.08
C MET A 1 11.79 14.14 -12.77
N GLY A 2 11.21 13.10 -12.15
CA GLY A 2 10.08 12.38 -12.72
C GLY A 2 8.86 13.29 -12.76
N SER A 3 8.18 13.37 -13.90
CA SER A 3 6.94 14.12 -14.03
C SER A 3 5.85 13.43 -13.20
N VAL A 4 5.07 14.20 -12.44
CA VAL A 4 3.89 13.70 -11.74
C VAL A 4 2.89 13.17 -12.76
N ARG A 5 2.45 11.91 -12.62
CA ARG A 5 1.38 11.31 -13.42
C ARG A 5 0.04 11.71 -12.81
N TYR A 6 -0.84 12.25 -13.64
CA TYR A 6 -2.23 12.53 -13.26
C TYR A 6 -3.13 11.41 -13.80
N PHE A 7 -4.13 11.04 -13.01
CA PHE A 7 -5.10 9.99 -13.30
C PHE A 7 -6.49 10.58 -13.46
N THR A 8 -7.29 10.00 -14.37
CA THR A 8 -8.75 10.10 -14.26
C THR A 8 -9.27 9.14 -13.19
N VAL A 9 -10.53 9.31 -12.79
CA VAL A 9 -11.17 8.40 -11.84
C VAL A 9 -11.26 7.00 -12.43
N GLU A 10 -11.57 6.89 -13.72
CA GLU A 10 -11.62 5.62 -14.45
C GLU A 10 -10.27 4.92 -14.49
N GLU A 11 -9.18 5.63 -14.84
CA GLU A 11 -7.83 5.05 -14.85
C GLU A 11 -7.38 4.56 -13.47
N ALA A 12 -7.72 5.31 -12.42
CA ALA A 12 -7.42 4.90 -11.05
C ALA A 12 -8.27 3.69 -10.62
N ASN A 13 -9.54 3.63 -11.06
CA ASN A 13 -10.44 2.49 -10.84
C ASN A 13 -9.96 1.21 -11.54
N ASP A 14 -9.41 1.32 -12.75
CA ASP A 14 -8.85 0.17 -13.47
C ASP A 14 -7.71 -0.53 -12.70
N LEU A 15 -7.02 0.21 -11.81
CA LEU A 15 -5.98 -0.33 -10.95
C LEU A 15 -6.51 -1.01 -9.68
N VAL A 16 -7.74 -0.71 -9.24
CA VAL A 16 -8.28 -1.18 -7.95
C VAL A 16 -8.23 -2.71 -7.80
N PRO A 17 -8.56 -3.54 -8.81
CA PRO A 17 -8.44 -4.99 -8.68
C PRO A 17 -6.99 -5.44 -8.38
N GLN A 18 -6.01 -4.87 -9.07
CA GLN A 18 -4.60 -5.18 -8.85
C GLN A 18 -4.12 -4.69 -7.48
N LEU A 19 -4.47 -3.46 -7.11
CA LEU A 19 -4.11 -2.87 -5.82
C LEU A 19 -4.73 -3.62 -4.65
N SER A 20 -5.96 -4.11 -4.80
CA SER A 20 -6.62 -4.96 -3.80
C SER A 20 -5.86 -6.26 -3.58
N MET A 21 -5.41 -6.92 -4.64
CA MET A 21 -4.58 -8.12 -4.51
C MET A 21 -3.25 -7.81 -3.83
N LEU A 22 -2.52 -6.79 -4.31
CA LEU A 22 -1.22 -6.41 -3.75
C LEU A 22 -1.32 -5.99 -2.28
N MET A 23 -2.30 -5.15 -1.92
CA MET A 23 -2.53 -4.75 -0.53
C MET A 23 -2.87 -5.94 0.36
N GLY A 24 -3.72 -6.86 -0.11
CA GLY A 24 -4.04 -8.09 0.63
C GLY A 24 -2.81 -8.96 0.86
N GLU A 25 -1.91 -9.07 -0.12
CA GLU A 25 -0.62 -9.75 0.04
C GLU A 25 0.29 -9.01 1.04
N GLN A 26 0.37 -7.69 0.97
CA GLN A 26 1.16 -6.88 1.91
C GLN A 26 0.70 -7.04 3.36
N MET A 27 -0.62 -7.06 3.60
CA MET A 27 -1.17 -7.28 4.93
C MET A 27 -0.82 -8.68 5.47
N LYS A 28 -0.90 -9.72 4.64
CA LYS A 28 -0.49 -11.08 5.02
C LYS A 28 1.00 -11.18 5.32
N LEU A 29 1.84 -10.54 4.50
CA LEU A 29 3.29 -10.52 4.69
C LEU A 29 3.68 -9.81 5.98
N LEU A 30 3.01 -8.70 6.33
CA LEU A 30 3.26 -8.01 7.60
C LEU A 30 3.01 -8.93 8.80
N VAL A 31 1.88 -9.66 8.80
CA VAL A 31 1.58 -10.65 9.85
C VAL A 31 2.64 -11.75 9.91
N ALA A 32 3.04 -12.30 8.76
CA ALA A 32 4.07 -13.34 8.68
C ALA A 32 5.42 -12.84 9.21
N ILE A 33 5.83 -11.61 8.87
CA ILE A 33 7.05 -10.98 9.38
C ILE A 33 7.00 -10.87 10.91
N GLU A 34 5.89 -10.38 11.47
CA GLU A 34 5.72 -10.27 12.92
C GLU A 34 5.79 -11.64 13.63
N GLU A 35 5.21 -12.67 13.02
CA GLU A 35 5.27 -14.05 13.53
C GLU A 35 6.70 -14.62 13.49
N HIS A 36 7.43 -14.40 12.38
CA HIS A 36 8.82 -14.83 12.25
C HIS A 36 9.73 -14.11 13.26
N VAL A 37 9.56 -12.80 13.44
CA VAL A 37 10.31 -12.00 14.44
C VAL A 37 10.03 -12.51 15.85
N ARG A 38 8.76 -12.76 16.19
CA ARG A 38 8.36 -13.32 17.49
C ARG A 38 8.99 -14.69 17.73
N ALA A 39 8.89 -15.59 16.74
CA ALA A 39 9.43 -16.94 16.84
C ALA A 39 10.96 -16.95 17.01
N LEU A 40 11.67 -16.11 16.25
CA LEU A 40 13.12 -15.94 16.41
C LEU A 40 13.46 -15.35 17.78
N SER A 41 12.72 -14.34 18.22
CA SER A 41 12.97 -13.70 19.52
C SER A 41 12.82 -14.68 20.70
N SER A 42 11.91 -15.65 20.59
CA SER A 42 11.76 -16.72 21.58
C SER A 42 12.91 -17.74 21.57
N LEU A 43 13.66 -17.87 20.48
CA LEU A 43 14.76 -18.82 20.35
C LEU A 43 16.12 -18.24 20.73
N ILE A 44 16.38 -17.00 20.33
CA ILE A 44 17.72 -16.38 20.44
C ILE A 44 17.74 -15.07 21.22
N GLY A 45 16.62 -14.70 21.86
CA GLY A 45 16.44 -13.41 22.50
C GLY A 45 16.09 -12.30 21.51
N PRO A 46 15.94 -11.05 21.97
CA PRO A 46 15.56 -9.92 21.12
C PRO A 46 16.44 -9.82 19.88
N ILE A 47 15.81 -9.68 18.71
CA ILE A 47 16.50 -9.52 17.44
C ILE A 47 16.37 -8.09 16.91
N ASP A 48 17.41 -7.65 16.23
CA ASP A 48 17.47 -6.45 15.41
C ASP A 48 17.75 -6.81 13.94
N GLU A 49 17.92 -5.82 13.08
CA GLU A 49 18.15 -6.08 11.65
C GLU A 49 19.43 -6.88 11.40
N ALA A 50 20.50 -6.64 12.19
CA ALA A 50 21.78 -7.30 11.98
C ALA A 50 21.72 -8.77 12.41
N SER A 51 21.16 -9.04 13.59
CA SER A 51 21.01 -10.38 14.15
C SER A 51 19.93 -11.21 13.44
N ALA A 52 18.97 -10.58 12.76
CA ALA A 52 17.98 -11.27 11.92
C ALA A 52 18.56 -11.87 10.63
N ARG A 53 19.78 -11.49 10.20
CA ARG A 53 20.40 -12.02 8.98
C ARG A 53 20.87 -13.46 9.19
N PRO A 54 20.52 -14.39 8.27
CA PRO A 54 20.96 -15.77 8.36
C PRO A 54 22.48 -15.88 8.22
N SER A 55 23.07 -16.81 8.98
CA SER A 55 24.50 -17.11 8.98
C SER A 55 24.72 -18.63 8.98
N GLU A 56 25.82 -19.08 8.35
CA GLU A 56 26.25 -20.48 8.41
C GLU A 56 26.58 -20.94 9.84
N ALA A 57 26.87 -20.01 10.75
CA ALA A 57 27.11 -20.30 12.16
C ALA A 57 25.82 -20.48 12.98
N ASP A 58 24.65 -20.17 12.42
CA ASP A 58 23.38 -20.32 13.13
C ASP A 58 23.01 -21.81 13.27
N PRO A 59 22.42 -22.22 14.42
CA PRO A 59 21.77 -23.52 14.52
C PRO A 59 20.75 -23.72 13.38
N PRO A 60 20.59 -24.94 12.82
CA PRO A 60 19.75 -25.14 11.62
C PRO A 60 18.34 -24.54 11.72
N ILE A 61 17.67 -24.69 12.87
CA ILE A 61 16.33 -24.14 13.13
C ILE A 61 16.30 -22.60 13.18
N VAL A 62 17.39 -21.97 13.63
CA VAL A 62 17.52 -20.51 13.65
C VAL A 62 17.77 -20.00 12.24
N ARG A 63 18.67 -20.66 11.49
CA ARG A 63 18.98 -20.32 10.10
C ARG A 63 17.74 -20.37 9.22
N GLU A 64 16.98 -21.46 9.28
CA GLU A 64 15.72 -21.63 8.53
C GLU A 64 14.73 -20.49 8.81
N LYS A 65 14.55 -20.11 10.08
CA LYS A 65 13.62 -19.01 10.45
C LYS A 65 14.12 -17.65 10.00
N LYS A 66 15.43 -17.40 10.04
CA LYS A 66 16.02 -16.16 9.53
C LYS A 66 15.91 -16.07 8.00
N GLU A 67 16.09 -17.18 7.29
CA GLU A 67 15.86 -17.26 5.84
C GLU A 67 14.40 -16.97 5.49
N ALA A 68 13.44 -17.58 6.21
CA ALA A 68 12.02 -17.32 6.01
C ALA A 68 11.67 -15.85 6.27
N LEU A 69 12.18 -15.26 7.36
CA LEU A 69 12.04 -13.84 7.65
C LEU A 69 12.62 -12.97 6.53
N ALA A 70 13.82 -13.27 6.05
CA ALA A 70 14.48 -12.51 4.99
C ALA A 70 13.68 -12.55 3.68
N GLN A 71 13.13 -13.73 3.32
CA GLN A 71 12.26 -13.89 2.15
C GLN A 71 10.96 -13.08 2.30
N ALA A 72 10.30 -13.14 3.47
CA ALA A 72 9.08 -12.38 3.71
C ALA A 72 9.33 -10.86 3.65
N VAL A 73 10.42 -10.38 4.25
CA VAL A 73 10.83 -8.96 4.18
C VAL A 73 11.15 -8.53 2.75
N HIS A 74 11.80 -9.39 1.97
CA HIS A 74 12.09 -9.09 0.56
C HIS A 74 10.79 -8.97 -0.25
N ALA A 75 9.89 -9.94 -0.15
CA ALA A 75 8.58 -9.91 -0.83
C ALA A 75 7.73 -8.71 -0.41
N TYR A 76 7.79 -8.31 0.87
CA TYR A 76 7.11 -7.12 1.37
C TYR A 76 7.64 -5.84 0.68
N ARG A 77 8.98 -5.69 0.59
CA ARG A 77 9.59 -4.55 -0.11
C ARG A 77 9.23 -4.52 -1.60
N GLU A 78 9.29 -5.66 -2.27
CA GLU A 78 8.95 -5.75 -3.70
C GLU A 78 7.47 -5.41 -3.96
N GLY A 79 6.56 -5.85 -3.08
CA GLY A 79 5.14 -5.57 -3.26
C GLY A 79 4.81 -4.07 -3.10
N TRP A 80 5.48 -3.36 -2.20
CA TRP A 80 5.35 -1.89 -2.15
C TRP A 80 5.91 -1.21 -3.39
N SER A 81 7.06 -1.66 -3.92
CA SER A 81 7.60 -1.16 -5.19
C SER A 81 6.57 -1.33 -6.32
N LYS A 82 5.94 -2.51 -6.42
CA LYS A 82 4.90 -2.78 -7.42
C LYS A 82 3.69 -1.86 -7.27
N ILE A 83 3.29 -1.49 -6.04
CA ILE A 83 2.22 -0.52 -5.79
C ILE A 83 2.67 0.88 -6.26
N GLU A 84 3.86 1.33 -5.90
CA GLU A 84 4.40 2.64 -6.31
C GLU A 84 4.55 2.74 -7.84
N GLU A 85 4.96 1.67 -8.50
CA GLU A 85 5.09 1.56 -9.96
C GLU A 85 3.76 1.78 -10.70
N THR A 86 2.62 1.52 -10.05
CA THR A 86 1.30 1.86 -10.63
C THR A 86 1.09 3.36 -10.75
N GLY A 87 1.84 4.17 -10.01
CA GLY A 87 1.68 5.61 -9.81
C GLY A 87 0.84 5.98 -8.57
N ALA A 88 0.45 4.99 -7.77
CA ALA A 88 -0.15 5.20 -6.45
C ALA A 88 0.88 5.78 -5.46
N LEU A 89 0.42 6.67 -4.59
CA LEU A 89 1.17 7.18 -3.46
C LEU A 89 0.73 6.43 -2.21
N ILE A 90 1.67 5.75 -1.55
CA ILE A 90 1.39 5.07 -0.29
C ILE A 90 1.31 6.13 0.81
N LYS A 91 0.12 6.32 1.38
CA LYS A 91 -0.13 7.33 2.43
C LYS A 91 -0.06 6.74 3.82
N ASP A 92 -0.72 5.61 4.00
CA ASP A 92 -0.67 4.85 5.24
C ASP A 92 -0.77 3.36 4.90
N PRO A 93 0.36 2.62 4.93
CA PRO A 93 0.36 1.20 4.61
C PRO A 93 -0.38 0.35 5.65
N ARG A 94 -0.54 0.82 6.90
CA ARG A 94 -1.24 0.10 7.97
C ARG A 94 -2.75 0.18 7.81
N LEU A 95 -3.25 1.36 7.43
CA LEU A 95 -4.67 1.58 7.16
C LEU A 95 -5.06 1.21 5.71
N GLY A 96 -4.07 0.93 4.86
CA GLY A 96 -4.26 0.60 3.45
C GLY A 96 -4.68 1.80 2.61
N LEU A 97 -4.14 2.98 2.90
CA LEU A 97 -4.47 4.23 2.21
C LEU A 97 -3.51 4.49 1.06
N LEU A 98 -4.08 4.63 -0.13
CA LEU A 98 -3.40 5.02 -1.35
C LEU A 98 -4.04 6.29 -1.93
N ASP A 99 -3.21 7.20 -2.42
CA ASP A 99 -3.64 8.37 -3.18
C ASP A 99 -3.13 8.32 -4.62
N PHE A 100 -3.86 8.93 -5.53
CA PHE A 100 -3.43 9.22 -6.90
C PHE A 100 -3.55 10.71 -7.15
N TYR A 101 -2.56 11.31 -7.81
CA TYR A 101 -2.76 12.66 -8.34
C TYR A 101 -3.87 12.62 -9.40
N GLY A 102 -4.87 13.47 -9.26
CA GLY A 102 -5.96 13.58 -10.23
C GLY A 102 -6.45 15.02 -10.36
N ARG A 103 -7.55 15.18 -11.09
CA ARG A 103 -8.23 16.47 -11.23
C ARG A 103 -9.73 16.35 -11.00
N VAL A 104 -10.28 17.27 -10.21
CA VAL A 104 -11.73 17.41 -10.00
C VAL A 104 -12.07 18.88 -10.20
N ASN A 105 -13.05 19.17 -11.08
CA ASN A 105 -13.43 20.54 -11.46
C ASN A 105 -12.27 21.43 -11.92
N GLY A 106 -11.24 20.84 -12.55
CA GLY A 106 -10.05 21.56 -13.02
C GLY A 106 -8.98 21.79 -11.95
N GLU A 107 -9.25 21.49 -10.68
CA GLU A 107 -8.30 21.60 -9.58
C GLU A 107 -7.52 20.30 -9.38
N THR A 108 -6.26 20.42 -8.96
CA THR A 108 -5.42 19.26 -8.62
C THR A 108 -5.80 18.73 -7.25
N VAL A 109 -6.04 17.42 -7.17
CA VAL A 109 -6.49 16.74 -5.94
C VAL A 109 -5.76 15.41 -5.78
N PHE A 110 -5.88 14.82 -4.60
CA PHE A 110 -5.62 13.40 -4.39
C PHE A 110 -6.92 12.62 -4.50
N LEU A 111 -7.01 11.75 -5.52
CA LEU A 111 -8.02 10.69 -5.58
C LEU A 111 -7.61 9.63 -4.57
N CYS A 112 -8.47 9.34 -3.62
CA CYS A 112 -8.08 8.57 -2.45
C CYS A 112 -8.82 7.24 -2.43
N TRP A 113 -8.12 6.19 -2.04
CA TRP A 113 -8.65 4.84 -1.89
C TRP A 113 -8.16 4.20 -0.61
N GLN A 114 -9.08 3.55 0.08
CA GLN A 114 -8.78 2.70 1.23
C GLN A 114 -9.00 1.24 0.85
N TYR A 115 -8.05 0.38 1.20
CA TYR A 115 -8.20 -1.07 1.04
C TYR A 115 -9.52 -1.57 1.62
N GLY A 116 -10.28 -2.32 0.80
CA GLY A 116 -11.64 -2.77 1.10
C GLY A 116 -12.74 -1.95 0.42
N GLU A 117 -12.43 -0.75 -0.08
CA GLU A 117 -13.34 0.00 -0.95
C GLU A 117 -13.35 -0.64 -2.36
N PRO A 118 -14.53 -0.82 -2.98
CA PRO A 118 -14.65 -1.46 -4.29
C PRO A 118 -14.14 -0.60 -5.45
N GLU A 119 -14.04 0.71 -5.24
CA GLU A 119 -13.67 1.71 -6.23
C GLU A 119 -13.13 2.99 -5.57
N ILE A 120 -12.47 3.84 -6.34
CA ILE A 120 -12.12 5.22 -6.00
C ILE A 120 -13.39 6.05 -5.91
N GLY A 121 -13.90 6.25 -4.70
CA GLY A 121 -15.12 7.03 -4.45
C GLY A 121 -14.90 8.43 -3.87
N TYR A 122 -13.66 8.77 -3.49
CA TYR A 122 -13.37 9.97 -2.71
C TYR A 122 -12.13 10.71 -3.23
N PHE A 123 -12.06 11.99 -2.92
CA PHE A 123 -10.88 12.82 -3.13
C PHE A 123 -10.65 13.80 -1.98
N HIS A 124 -9.47 14.37 -1.88
CA HIS A 124 -9.20 15.52 -1.01
C HIS A 124 -8.20 16.49 -1.67
N SER A 125 -8.15 17.73 -1.17
CA SER A 125 -7.17 18.71 -1.65
C SER A 125 -5.76 18.22 -1.31
N VAL A 126 -4.79 18.55 -2.18
CA VAL A 126 -3.37 18.26 -1.95
C VAL A 126 -2.80 18.94 -0.70
N ASP A 127 -3.45 20.01 -0.23
CA ASP A 127 -3.07 20.74 0.98
C ASP A 127 -3.73 20.18 2.26
N THR A 128 -4.55 19.14 2.11
CA THR A 128 -5.31 18.52 3.21
C THR A 128 -4.97 17.03 3.32
N GLY A 129 -5.27 16.43 4.48
CA GLY A 129 -5.09 15.00 4.70
C GLY A 129 -6.36 14.18 4.45
N TYR A 130 -6.21 12.85 4.51
CA TYR A 130 -7.27 11.84 4.37
C TYR A 130 -8.56 12.16 5.14
N ALA A 131 -8.47 12.70 6.35
CA ALA A 131 -9.63 13.05 7.19
C ALA A 131 -10.57 14.10 6.54
N ALA A 132 -10.10 14.83 5.53
CA ALA A 132 -10.87 15.81 4.77
C ALA A 132 -11.45 15.25 3.45
N ARG A 133 -11.49 13.92 3.30
CA ARG A 133 -12.08 13.23 2.15
C ARG A 133 -13.50 13.73 1.86
N LYS A 134 -13.76 13.98 0.60
CA LYS A 134 -15.08 14.30 0.05
C LYS A 134 -15.44 13.26 -1.00
N PRO A 135 -16.71 12.87 -1.10
CA PRO A 135 -17.15 12.00 -2.18
C PRO A 135 -16.86 12.68 -3.52
N LEU A 136 -16.46 11.90 -4.52
CA LEU A 136 -16.35 12.39 -5.88
C LEU A 136 -17.72 12.93 -6.34
N PRO A 137 -17.75 14.03 -7.11
CA PRO A 137 -18.98 14.48 -7.70
C PRO A 137 -19.55 13.36 -8.57
N THR A 138 -20.73 12.85 -8.23
CA THR A 138 -21.44 11.94 -9.12
C THR A 138 -21.74 12.71 -10.39
N LEU A 139 -21.42 12.16 -11.57
CA LEU A 139 -22.00 12.61 -12.82
C LEU A 139 -23.51 12.33 -12.76
N SER A 140 -24.28 13.16 -12.06
CA SER A 140 -25.73 13.04 -12.01
C SER A 140 -26.38 14.41 -12.09
N ALA A 141 -27.26 14.53 -13.09
CA ALA A 141 -28.09 15.66 -13.47
C ALA A 141 -27.37 16.86 -14.11
N VAL A 142 -26.98 16.71 -15.39
CA VAL A 142 -27.38 17.77 -16.34
C VAL A 142 -28.91 17.65 -16.44
N PRO A 143 -29.71 18.63 -16.01
CA PRO A 143 -31.12 18.64 -16.35
C PRO A 143 -31.16 18.67 -17.88
N ALA A 144 -31.91 17.75 -18.51
CA ALA A 144 -32.31 17.95 -19.88
C ALA A 144 -32.91 19.36 -19.96
N LEU A 145 -32.24 20.25 -20.69
CA LEU A 145 -32.76 21.57 -20.97
C LEU A 145 -34.08 21.35 -21.72
N ASN A 146 -35.17 21.80 -21.12
CA ASN A 146 -36.47 21.93 -21.77
C ASN A 146 -36.37 22.85 -22.99
#